data_AF-A0A354WQ12-F1
#
_entry.id   AF-A0A354WQ12-F1
#
_cell.length_a   1.000
_cell.length_b   1.000
_cell.length_c   1.000
_cell.angle_alpha   90.00
_cell.angle_beta   90.00
_cell.angle_gamma   90.00
#
_symmetry.space_group_name_H-M   'P 1'
#
loop_
_entity.id
_entity.type
_entity.pdbx_description
1 polymer ?
#
loop_
_entity_poly.entity_id
_entity_poly.type
_entity_poly.pdbx_seq_one_letter_code
_entity_poly.pdbx_strand_id
1 'polypeptide(L)'
;MQGCDRMNPFWRNFMKAPGGVRRTGLARWFQILEERFMTLFWANLLCLAWALPLLAALFFFLQTWDWLSGVGVVLGTAVLGPGVTALNRVCMQIIRDKPVSVAQEFFASVKRDWKQSALFALIIGALWGMFAWAVRLVGLTEGGFNPVL
;
A
#
# COMPACT_ATOMS: atom_id res chain seq x y z
N MET A 1 46.25 -7.74 -12.81
CA MET A 1 45.03 -7.65 -11.96
C MET A 1 44.85 -6.20 -11.49
N GLN A 2 44.45 -5.26 -12.36
CA GLN A 2 44.46 -3.81 -12.06
C GLN A 2 43.20 -3.05 -12.51
N GLY A 3 42.10 -3.77 -12.80
CA GLY A 3 40.87 -3.18 -13.35
C GLY A 3 39.74 -2.91 -12.36
N CYS A 4 39.78 -3.46 -11.13
CA CYS A 4 38.65 -3.43 -10.19
C CYS A 4 38.63 -2.18 -9.28
N ASP A 5 39.73 -1.43 -9.22
CA ASP A 5 39.86 -0.30 -8.28
C ASP A 5 39.28 1.02 -8.78
N ARG A 6 39.00 1.14 -10.10
CA ARG A 6 38.42 2.35 -10.68
C ARG A 6 36.88 2.33 -10.79
N MET A 7 36.23 1.28 -10.29
CA MET A 7 34.77 1.19 -10.28
C MET A 7 34.20 1.96 -9.10
N ASN A 8 33.19 2.80 -9.37
CA ASN A 8 32.41 3.48 -8.35
C ASN A 8 32.00 2.51 -7.23
N PRO A 9 32.02 2.93 -5.95
CA PRO A 9 31.62 2.08 -4.80
C PRO A 9 30.26 1.40 -5.00
N PHE A 10 29.37 2.08 -5.73
CA PHE A 10 28.10 1.56 -6.21
C PHE A 10 28.25 0.27 -7.02
N TRP A 11 29.05 0.28 -8.10
CA TRP A 11 29.23 -0.86 -9.01
C TRP A 11 30.00 -2.03 -8.37
N ARG A 12 30.90 -1.77 -7.42
CA ARG A 12 31.55 -2.86 -6.65
C ARG A 12 30.56 -3.64 -5.78
N ASN A 13 29.60 -2.98 -5.16
CA ASN A 13 28.55 -3.66 -4.37
C ASN A 13 27.61 -4.50 -5.25
N PHE A 14 27.46 -4.18 -6.54
CA PHE A 14 26.68 -4.97 -7.49
C PHE A 14 27.44 -6.18 -8.06
N MET A 15 28.74 -6.03 -8.35
CA MET A 15 29.51 -7.08 -9.05
C MET A 15 30.29 -8.03 -8.12
N LYS A 16 30.57 -7.64 -6.87
CA LYS A 16 31.48 -8.38 -5.99
C LYS A 16 30.71 -9.05 -4.84
N ALA A 17 30.12 -10.21 -5.09
CA ALA A 17 29.89 -11.19 -4.01
C ALA A 17 29.48 -12.58 -4.58
N PRO A 18 30.12 -13.67 -4.14
CA PRO A 18 29.55 -15.02 -4.25
C PRO A 18 28.20 -15.07 -3.54
N GLY A 19 27.29 -15.96 -3.97
CA GLY A 19 26.00 -16.15 -3.33
C GLY A 19 26.13 -16.35 -1.82
N GLY A 20 25.39 -15.58 -1.02
CA GLY A 20 25.34 -15.73 0.44
C GLY A 20 25.89 -14.57 1.29
N VAL A 21 26.49 -13.52 0.69
CA VAL A 21 26.94 -12.35 1.46
C VAL A 21 25.88 -11.24 1.44
N ARG A 22 25.49 -10.74 2.63
CA ARG A 22 24.46 -9.70 2.82
C ARG A 22 24.89 -8.38 2.17
N ARG A 23 24.28 -8.02 1.03
CA ARG A 23 24.55 -6.75 0.34
C ARG A 23 24.01 -5.55 1.13
N THR A 24 24.54 -4.35 0.85
CA THR A 24 24.07 -3.08 1.46
C THR A 24 23.53 -2.13 0.39
N GLY A 25 22.64 -1.20 0.79
CA GLY A 25 22.05 -0.21 -0.10
C GLY A 25 21.16 -0.80 -1.20
N LEU A 26 21.23 -0.22 -2.40
CA LEU A 26 20.42 -0.59 -3.58
C LEU A 26 20.65 -2.04 -4.05
N ALA A 27 21.85 -2.56 -3.86
CA ALA A 27 22.18 -3.95 -4.23
C ALA A 27 21.46 -4.97 -3.33
N ARG A 28 21.14 -4.61 -2.08
CA ARG A 28 20.30 -5.44 -1.19
C ARG A 28 18.84 -5.43 -1.63
N TRP A 29 18.34 -4.30 -2.09
CA TRP A 29 16.97 -4.18 -2.59
C TRP A 29 16.75 -5.12 -3.79
N PHE A 30 17.67 -5.11 -4.76
CA PHE A 30 17.62 -6.05 -5.89
C PHE A 30 17.75 -7.51 -5.46
N GLN A 31 18.63 -7.83 -4.49
CA GLN A 31 18.77 -9.20 -3.99
C GLN A 31 17.50 -9.72 -3.31
N ILE A 32 16.87 -8.90 -2.45
CA ILE A 32 15.58 -9.24 -1.83
C ILE A 32 14.48 -9.37 -2.89
N LEU A 33 14.47 -8.47 -3.88
CA LEU A 33 13.53 -8.54 -5.00
C LEU A 33 13.67 -9.84 -5.77
N GLU A 34 14.89 -10.27 -6.09
CA GLU A 34 15.12 -11.49 -6.85
C GLU A 34 14.80 -12.76 -6.03
N GLU A 35 15.25 -12.83 -4.77
CA GLU A 35 15.04 -14.00 -3.90
C GLU A 35 13.61 -14.12 -3.34
N ARG A 36 12.89 -13.00 -3.19
CA ARG A 36 11.56 -12.93 -2.55
C ARG A 36 10.49 -12.30 -3.45
N PHE A 37 10.72 -12.19 -4.77
CA PHE A 37 9.78 -11.59 -5.72
C PHE A 37 8.36 -12.14 -5.57
N MET A 38 8.23 -13.47 -5.61
CA MET A 38 6.93 -14.14 -5.55
C MET A 38 6.19 -13.86 -4.24
N THR A 39 6.91 -13.84 -3.13
CA THR A 39 6.36 -13.53 -1.79
C THR A 39 5.81 -12.10 -1.75
N LEU A 40 6.55 -11.12 -2.29
CA LEU A 40 6.13 -9.72 -2.40
C LEU A 40 4.95 -9.54 -3.37
N PHE A 41 5.00 -10.22 -4.53
CA PHE A 41 3.94 -10.18 -5.52
C PHE A 41 2.63 -10.70 -4.96
N TRP A 42 2.64 -11.85 -4.27
CA TRP A 42 1.45 -12.40 -3.62
C TRP A 42 0.92 -11.52 -2.50
N ALA A 43 1.79 -10.93 -1.68
CA ALA A 43 1.37 -10.00 -0.63
C ALA A 43 0.66 -8.77 -1.22
N ASN A 44 1.21 -8.20 -2.29
CA ASN A 44 0.62 -7.06 -2.98
C ASN A 44 -0.69 -7.44 -3.69
N LEU A 45 -0.76 -8.62 -4.30
CA LEU A 45 -1.98 -9.15 -4.94
C LEU A 45 -3.09 -9.36 -3.89
N LEU A 46 -2.76 -9.91 -2.72
CA LEU A 46 -3.71 -10.02 -1.60
C LEU A 46 -4.19 -8.63 -1.15
N CYS A 47 -3.29 -7.67 -1.00
CA CYS A 47 -3.67 -6.30 -0.65
C CYS A 47 -4.60 -5.68 -1.70
N LEU A 48 -4.33 -5.93 -2.99
CA LEU A 48 -5.18 -5.48 -4.10
C LEU A 48 -6.56 -6.15 -4.06
N ALA A 49 -6.61 -7.45 -3.74
CA ALA A 49 -7.87 -8.18 -3.57
C ALA A 49 -8.69 -7.64 -2.39
N TRP A 50 -8.03 -7.25 -1.29
CA TRP A 50 -8.66 -6.55 -0.17
C TRP A 50 -9.08 -5.11 -0.49
N ALA A 51 -8.47 -4.49 -1.51
CA ALA A 51 -8.82 -3.15 -2.00
C ALA A 51 -10.03 -3.12 -2.95
N LEU A 52 -10.38 -4.26 -3.58
CA LEU A 52 -11.55 -4.37 -4.46
C LEU A 52 -12.86 -3.81 -3.87
N PRO A 53 -13.26 -4.11 -2.62
CA PRO A 53 -14.50 -3.56 -2.05
C PRO A 53 -14.47 -2.02 -1.94
N LEU A 54 -13.31 -1.43 -1.68
CA LEU A 54 -13.16 0.03 -1.65
C LEU A 54 -13.20 0.63 -3.06
N LEU A 55 -12.54 0.00 -4.04
CA LEU A 55 -12.59 0.46 -5.43
C LEU A 55 -14.03 0.44 -5.97
N ALA A 56 -14.78 -0.62 -5.68
CA ALA A 56 -16.18 -0.73 -6.05
C ALA A 56 -17.00 0.38 -5.37
N ALA A 57 -16.83 0.59 -4.06
CA ALA A 57 -17.54 1.63 -3.33
C ALA A 57 -17.21 3.04 -3.87
N LEU A 58 -15.95 3.32 -4.19
CA LEU A 58 -15.52 4.58 -4.81
C LEU A 58 -16.15 4.79 -6.18
N PHE A 59 -16.20 3.75 -7.02
CA PHE A 59 -16.82 3.82 -8.34
C PHE A 59 -18.30 4.18 -8.26
N PHE A 60 -19.05 3.53 -7.35
CA PHE A 60 -20.45 3.88 -7.10
C PHE A 60 -20.61 5.29 -6.52
N PHE A 61 -19.67 5.75 -5.70
CA PHE A 61 -19.74 7.07 -5.08
C PHE A 61 -19.57 8.19 -6.12
N LEU A 62 -18.63 7.99 -7.04
CA LEU A 62 -18.36 8.90 -8.16
C LEU A 62 -19.52 8.97 -9.17
N GLN A 63 -20.24 7.86 -9.37
CA GLN A 63 -21.37 7.79 -10.29
C GLN A 63 -22.65 8.38 -9.68
N THR A 64 -23.05 7.89 -8.51
CA THR A 64 -24.38 8.18 -7.97
C THR A 64 -24.39 9.38 -7.03
N TRP A 65 -23.24 9.78 -6.47
CA TRP A 65 -23.11 10.85 -5.47
C TRP A 65 -24.07 10.72 -4.28
N ASP A 66 -24.47 9.48 -4.00
CA ASP A 66 -25.40 9.11 -2.94
C ASP A 66 -24.70 9.01 -1.59
N TRP A 67 -25.42 9.44 -0.55
CA TRP A 67 -24.98 9.33 0.83
C TRP A 67 -24.67 7.87 1.22
N LEU A 68 -25.46 6.92 0.71
CA LEU A 68 -25.30 5.50 0.97
C LEU A 68 -23.97 4.96 0.41
N SER A 69 -23.58 5.44 -0.76
CA SER A 69 -22.29 5.09 -1.34
C SER A 69 -21.13 5.74 -0.60
N GLY A 70 -21.32 6.95 -0.04
CA GLY A 70 -20.34 7.59 0.84
C GLY A 70 -20.06 6.77 2.11
N VAL A 71 -21.11 6.24 2.76
CA VAL A 71 -20.97 5.30 3.88
C VAL A 71 -20.24 4.03 3.43
N GLY A 72 -20.54 3.52 2.23
CA GLY A 72 -19.84 2.40 1.62
C GLY A 72 -18.33 2.65 1.45
N VAL A 73 -17.92 3.86 1.04
CA VAL A 73 -16.51 4.25 0.92
C VAL A 73 -15.85 4.28 2.30
N VAL A 74 -16.50 4.87 3.32
CA VAL A 74 -15.96 4.90 4.69
C VAL A 74 -15.80 3.49 5.25
N LEU A 75 -16.80 2.61 5.08
CA LEU A 75 -16.69 1.21 5.49
C LEU A 75 -15.61 0.45 4.69
N GLY A 76 -15.50 0.72 3.39
CA GLY A 76 -14.45 0.16 2.54
C GLY A 76 -13.05 0.58 2.99
N THR A 77 -12.86 1.83 3.43
CA THR A 77 -11.56 2.30 3.94
C THR A 77 -11.20 1.60 5.25
N ALA A 78 -12.18 1.40 6.13
CA ALA A 78 -11.99 0.68 7.38
C ALA A 78 -11.54 -0.77 7.16
N VAL A 79 -12.01 -1.42 6.09
CA VAL A 79 -11.62 -2.77 5.68
C VAL A 79 -10.25 -2.81 4.99
N LEU A 80 -9.89 -1.77 4.24
CA LEU A 80 -8.61 -1.69 3.53
C LEU A 80 -7.44 -1.37 4.48
N GLY A 81 -7.69 -0.60 5.54
CA GLY A 81 -6.71 -0.29 6.59
C GLY A 81 -5.92 -1.49 7.11
N PRO A 82 -6.58 -2.55 7.61
CA PRO A 82 -5.90 -3.74 8.09
C PRO A 82 -5.10 -4.45 6.97
N GLY A 83 -5.58 -4.46 5.72
CA GLY A 83 -4.86 -5.00 4.58
C GLY A 83 -3.53 -4.28 4.31
N VAL A 84 -3.53 -2.94 4.34
CA VAL A 84 -2.30 -2.13 4.16
C VAL A 84 -1.33 -2.31 5.33
N THR A 85 -1.83 -2.36 6.57
CA THR A 85 -0.96 -2.58 7.73
C THR A 85 -0.32 -3.96 7.75
N ALA A 86 -1.04 -4.99 7.28
CA ALA A 86 -0.52 -6.34 7.15
C ALA A 86 0.56 -6.43 6.04
N LEU A 87 0.37 -5.74 4.92
CA LEU A 87 1.38 -5.64 3.86
C LEU A 87 2.67 -5.00 4.39
N ASN A 88 2.57 -3.90 5.14
CA ASN A 88 3.73 -3.21 5.72
C ASN A 88 4.52 -4.13 6.68
N ARG A 89 3.83 -4.95 7.47
CA ARG A 89 4.49 -5.93 8.35
C ARG A 89 5.20 -7.03 7.58
N VAL A 90 4.58 -7.57 6.53
CA VAL A 90 5.21 -8.56 5.65
C VAL A 90 6.49 -7.97 5.03
N CYS A 91 6.44 -6.72 4.54
CA CYS A 91 7.64 -6.01 4.06
C CYS A 91 8.73 -5.90 5.12
N MET A 92 8.41 -5.49 6.35
CA MET A 92 9.40 -5.40 7.43
C MET A 92 9.99 -6.76 7.81
N GLN A 93 9.21 -7.83 7.76
CA GLN A 93 9.71 -9.18 8.07
C GLN A 93 10.59 -9.73 6.95
N ILE A 94 10.28 -9.41 5.70
CA ILE A 94 11.15 -9.71 4.54
C ILE A 94 12.49 -8.99 4.69
N ILE A 95 12.51 -7.71 5.08
CA ILE A 95 13.76 -6.95 5.34
C ILE A 95 14.58 -7.55 6.49
N ARG A 96 13.90 -8.17 7.46
CA ARG A 96 14.50 -8.87 8.61
C ARG A 96 14.88 -10.32 8.31
N ASP A 97 14.75 -10.78 7.07
CA ASP A 97 15.13 -12.11 6.62
C ASP A 97 14.44 -13.24 7.41
N LYS A 98 13.23 -13.01 7.96
CA LYS A 98 12.45 -14.06 8.64
C LYS A 98 11.73 -14.95 7.61
N PRO A 99 11.63 -16.27 7.82
CA PRO A 99 10.81 -17.15 6.99
C PRO A 99 9.32 -16.88 7.29
N VAL A 100 8.60 -16.27 6.33
CA VAL A 100 7.21 -15.86 6.50
C VAL A 100 6.34 -16.57 5.48
N SER A 101 5.32 -17.30 5.93
CA SER A 101 4.22 -17.77 5.09
C SER A 101 3.23 -16.62 4.87
N VAL A 102 3.32 -15.97 3.69
CA VAL A 102 2.64 -14.71 3.33
C VAL A 102 1.17 -14.69 3.74
N ALA A 103 0.41 -15.72 3.37
CA ALA A 103 -1.03 -15.75 3.63
C ALA A 103 -1.35 -15.91 5.11
N GLN A 104 -0.70 -16.84 5.82
CA GLN A 104 -1.01 -17.13 7.22
C GLN A 104 -0.61 -15.97 8.13
N GLU A 105 0.55 -15.35 7.92
CA GLU A 105 0.96 -14.19 8.71
C GLU A 105 0.17 -12.93 8.36
N PHE A 106 -0.28 -12.78 7.11
CA PHE A 106 -1.18 -11.71 6.70
C PHE A 106 -2.52 -11.83 7.43
N PHE A 107 -3.21 -12.97 7.34
CA PHE A 107 -4.48 -13.16 8.05
C PHE A 107 -4.34 -13.12 9.57
N ALA A 108 -3.23 -13.63 10.13
CA ALA A 108 -2.97 -13.56 11.57
C ALA A 108 -2.72 -12.13 12.05
N SER A 109 -1.94 -11.33 11.31
CA SER A 109 -1.72 -9.90 11.62
C SER A 109 -2.98 -9.07 11.42
N VAL A 110 -3.72 -9.31 10.34
CA VAL A 110 -5.02 -8.70 10.07
C VAL A 110 -5.95 -8.96 11.24
N LYS A 111 -6.07 -10.21 11.72
CA LYS A 111 -6.95 -10.57 12.85
C LYS A 111 -6.48 -9.98 14.19
N ARG A 112 -5.17 -9.87 14.40
CA ARG A 112 -4.59 -9.38 15.66
C ARG A 112 -4.76 -7.87 15.84
N ASP A 113 -4.57 -7.09 14.78
CA ASP A 113 -4.58 -5.62 14.85
C ASP A 113 -5.76 -4.97 14.11
N TRP A 114 -6.75 -5.79 13.70
CA TRP A 114 -7.94 -5.35 12.95
C TRP A 114 -8.56 -4.09 13.53
N LYS A 115 -8.79 -4.06 14.84
CA LYS A 115 -9.50 -2.96 15.51
C LYS A 115 -8.74 -1.64 15.44
N GLN A 116 -7.43 -1.68 15.67
CA GLN A 116 -6.61 -0.47 15.71
C GLN A 116 -6.39 0.08 14.28
N SER A 117 -6.06 -0.80 13.33
CA SER A 117 -5.88 -0.41 11.93
C SER A 117 -7.17 0.05 11.26
N ALA A 118 -8.29 -0.64 11.52
CA ALA A 118 -9.60 -0.23 11.01
C ALA A 118 -10.03 1.12 11.59
N LEU A 119 -9.76 1.40 12.86
CA LEU A 119 -10.09 2.68 13.49
C LEU A 119 -9.33 3.84 12.81
N PHE A 120 -8.01 3.71 12.63
CA PHE A 120 -7.23 4.74 11.93
C PHE A 120 -7.69 4.93 10.48
N ALA A 121 -7.98 3.84 9.78
CA ALA A 121 -8.48 3.91 8.42
C ALA A 121 -9.88 4.51 8.33
N LEU A 122 -10.73 4.30 9.34
CA LEU A 122 -12.05 4.94 9.45
C LEU A 122 -11.89 6.44 9.68
N ILE A 123 -11.00 6.87 10.58
CA ILE A 123 -10.73 8.31 10.82
C ILE A 123 -10.24 8.98 9.53
N ILE A 124 -9.30 8.35 8.82
CA ILE A 124 -8.78 8.86 7.55
C ILE A 124 -9.89 8.87 6.48
N GLY A 125 -10.68 7.80 6.39
CA GLY A 125 -11.79 7.70 5.45
C GLY A 125 -12.88 8.73 5.71
N ALA A 126 -13.20 9.00 6.98
CA ALA A 126 -14.14 10.05 7.37
C ALA A 126 -13.60 11.44 7.03
N LEU A 127 -12.31 11.69 7.25
CA LEU A 127 -11.67 12.97 6.92
C LEU A 127 -11.67 13.22 5.40
N TRP A 128 -11.31 12.22 4.59
CA TRP A 128 -11.39 12.30 3.12
C TRP A 128 -12.82 12.38 2.60
N GLY A 129 -13.76 11.66 3.21
CA GLY A 129 -15.18 11.72 2.88
C GLY A 129 -15.78 13.10 3.15
N MET A 130 -15.46 13.69 4.31
CA MET A 130 -15.86 15.06 4.66
C MET A 130 -15.26 16.09 3.70
N PHE A 131 -13.98 15.92 3.33
CA PHE A 131 -13.33 16.80 2.35
C PHE A 131 -14.01 16.73 0.98
N ALA A 132 -14.28 15.53 0.45
CA ALA A 132 -14.98 15.36 -0.82
C ALA A 132 -16.39 15.97 -0.79
N TRP A 133 -17.11 15.83 0.32
CA TRP A 133 -18.44 16.41 0.51
C TRP A 133 -18.39 17.95 0.59
N ALA A 134 -17.39 18.51 1.27
CA ALA A 134 -17.17 19.94 1.34
C ALA A 134 -16.86 20.54 -0.04
N VAL A 135 -15.99 19.90 -0.83
CA VAL A 135 -15.70 20.31 -2.22
C VAL A 135 -16.98 20.30 -3.08
N ARG A 136 -17.83 19.28 -2.93
CA ARG A 136 -19.14 19.24 -3.61
C ARG A 136 -20.03 20.40 -3.20
N LEU A 137 -20.18 20.65 -1.89
CA LEU A 137 -21.02 21.75 -1.41
C LEU A 137 -20.55 23.09 -1.97
N VAL A 138 -19.25 23.34 -1.97
CA VAL A 138 -18.66 24.55 -2.56
C VAL A 138 -19.00 24.63 -4.06
N GLY A 139 -18.81 23.54 -4.81
CA GLY A 139 -19.16 23.51 -6.24
C GLY A 139 -20.65 23.70 -6.54
N LEU A 140 -21.54 23.30 -5.62
CA LEU A 140 -22.98 23.53 -5.73
C LEU A 140 -23.36 24.98 -5.37
N THR A 141 -22.70 25.58 -4.38
CA THR A 141 -22.96 26.97 -3.97
C THR A 141 -22.44 27.99 -4.97
N GLU A 142 -21.36 27.68 -5.71
CA GLU A 142 -20.84 28.57 -6.75
C GLU A 142 -21.59 28.47 -8.09
N GLY A 143 -22.63 27.62 -8.17
CA GLY A 143 -23.47 27.55 -9.38
C GLY A 143 -22.70 27.05 -10.59
N GLY A 144 -21.98 25.92 -10.43
CA GLY A 144 -21.12 25.41 -11.48
C GLY A 144 -19.89 26.27 -11.68
N PHE A 145 -18.83 25.69 -12.24
CA PHE A 145 -17.81 26.51 -12.89
C PHE A 145 -18.55 27.31 -13.97
N ASN A 146 -18.84 28.58 -13.70
CA ASN A 146 -19.21 29.55 -14.72
C ASN A 146 -17.89 29.94 -15.40
N PRO A 147 -17.52 29.37 -16.58
CA PRO A 147 -16.58 30.07 -17.41
C PRO A 147 -17.31 31.34 -17.85
N VAL A 148 -16.75 32.47 -17.46
CA VAL A 148 -17.13 33.78 -17.97
C VAL A 148 -17.33 33.70 -19.49
N LEU A 149 -18.59 33.76 -19.94
CA LEU A 149 -19.05 34.09 -21.29
C LEU A 149 -20.56 34.35 -21.27
#